data_AF-A0A7W0P8H8-F1
#
_entry.id   AF-A0A7W0P8H8-F1
#
_cell.length_a   1.000
_cell.length_b   1.000
_cell.length_c   1.000
_cell.angle_alpha   90.00
_cell.angle_beta   90.00
_cell.angle_gamma   90.00
#
_symmetry.space_group_name_H-M   'P 1'
#
loop_
_entity.id
_entity.type
_entity.pdbx_description
1 polymer ?
#
loop_
_entity_poly.entity_id
_entity_poly.type
_entity_poly.pdbx_seq_one_letter_code
_entity_poly.pdbx_strand_id
1 'polypeptide(L)' 'MADIETVETVHGRLSRLVLERQQLRARQASERTLERNRRQITRYQQELSRALIQRHLRAPA' A
#
# COMPACT_ATOMS: atom_id res chain seq x y z
N MET A 1 -3.34 -20.53 4.15
CA MET A 1 -4.29 -19.40 4.23
C MET A 1 -3.47 -18.13 4.22
N ALA A 2 -3.52 -17.33 3.14
CA ALA A 2 -2.87 -16.02 3.17
C ALA A 2 -3.58 -15.21 4.25
N ASP A 3 -2.82 -14.82 5.27
CA ASP A 3 -3.27 -13.93 6.34
C ASP A 3 -3.95 -12.73 5.68
N ILE A 4 -5.26 -12.57 5.86
CA ILE A 4 -5.97 -11.43 5.27
C ILE A 4 -5.54 -10.23 6.10
N GLU A 5 -4.50 -9.54 5.64
CA GLU A 5 -4.11 -8.27 6.25
C GLU A 5 -5.35 -7.37 6.27
N THR A 6 -5.67 -6.87 7.46
CA THR A 6 -6.83 -6.01 7.65
C THR A 6 -6.67 -4.72 6.83
N VAL A 7 -7.79 -4.10 6.45
CA VAL A 7 -7.81 -2.82 5.71
C VAL A 7 -6.89 -1.79 6.38
N GLU A 8 -6.92 -1.73 7.71
CA GLU A 8 -6.14 -0.83 8.54
C GLU A 8 -4.62 -1.12 8.45
N THR A 9 -4.24 -2.40 8.43
CA THR A 9 -2.83 -2.83 8.29
C THR A 9 -2.28 -2.43 6.94
N VAL A 10 -3.03 -2.74 5.87
CA VAL A 10 -2.62 -2.44 4.49
C VAL A 10 -2.56 -0.92 4.29
N HIS A 11 -3.53 -0.18 4.82
CA HIS A 11 -3.54 1.29 4.77
C HIS A 11 -2.34 1.91 5.49
N GLY A 12 -2.01 1.43 6.71
CA GLY A 12 -0.85 1.91 7.46
C GLY A 12 0.47 1.70 6.72
N ARG A 13 0.65 0.55 6.07
CA ARG A 13 1.83 0.27 5.24
C ARG A 13 1.90 1.17 4.01
N LEU A 14 0.78 1.38 3.34
CA LEU A 14 0.70 2.29 2.19
C LEU A 14 1.09 3.72 2.59
N SER A 15 0.56 4.22 3.71
CA SER A 15 0.90 5.55 4.24
C SER A 15 2.40 5.69 4.54
N ARG A 16 3.03 4.65 5.11
CA ARG A 16 4.48 4.63 5.33
C ARG A 16 5.28 4.67 4.03
N LEU A 17 4.87 3.93 3.00
CA LEU A 17 5.53 3.93 1.69
C LEU A 17 5.41 5.28 0.96
N VAL A 18 4.27 5.96 1.12
CA VAL A 18 4.08 7.31 0.58
C VAL A 18 4.99 8.31 1.31
N LEU A 19 5.09 8.23 2.63
CA LEU A 19 6.04 9.07 3.39
C LEU A 19 7.49 8.80 2.97
N GLU A 20 7.88 7.54 2.84
CA GLU A 20 9.19 7.14 2.34
C GLU A 20 9.45 7.74 0.95
N ARG A 21 8.46 7.73 0.06
CA ARG A 21 8.57 8.35 -1.27
C ARG A 21 8.93 9.83 -1.18
N GLN A 22 8.30 10.57 -0.27
CA GLN A 22 8.61 11.99 -0.09
C GLN A 22 10.04 12.19 0.40
N GLN A 23 10.50 11.35 1.33
CA GLN A 23 11.88 11.39 1.80
C GLN A 23 12.89 11.03 0.70
N LEU A 24 12.58 10.03 -0.13
CA LEU A 24 13.41 9.64 -1.27
C LEU A 24 13.53 10.77 -2.29
N ARG A 25 12.45 11.50 -2.58
CA ARG A 25 12.47 12.68 -3.45
C ARG A 25 13.30 13.82 -2.85
N ALA A 26 13.09 14.11 -1.56
CA ALA A 26 13.83 15.15 -0.85
C ALA A 26 15.36 14.89 -0.85
N ARG A 27 15.75 13.62 -0.80
CA ARG A 27 17.16 13.18 -0.84
C ARG A 27 17.70 12.94 -2.26
N GLN A 28 16.95 13.28 -3.31
CA GLN A 28 17.31 13.04 -4.71
C GLN A 28 17.74 11.58 -4.96
N ALA A 29 17.04 10.63 -4.36
CA ALA A 29 17.34 9.21 -4.52
C ALA A 29 17.28 8.79 -6.01
N SER A 30 18.08 7.79 -6.37
CA SER A 30 18.12 7.28 -7.74
C SER A 30 16.75 6.86 -8.27
N GLU A 31 16.58 6.95 -9.59
CA GLU A 31 15.37 6.50 -10.28
C GLU A 31 15.01 5.04 -9.95
N ARG A 32 16.02 4.17 -9.84
CA ARG A 32 15.84 2.76 -9.48
C ARG A 32 15.20 2.61 -8.09
N THR A 33 15.57 3.45 -7.13
CA THR A 33 14.97 3.44 -5.79
C THR A 33 13.54 3.98 -5.82
N LEU A 34 13.30 5.06 -6.57
CA LEU A 34 11.95 5.62 -6.75
C LEU A 34 10.99 4.66 -7.45
N GLU A 35 11.47 3.87 -8.40
CA GLU A 35 10.68 2.87 -9.12
C GLU A 35 10.34 1.67 -8.22
N ARG A 36 11.28 1.21 -7.38
CA ARG A 36 10.98 0.16 -6.38
C ARG A 36 9.89 0.61 -5.41
N ASN A 37 10.03 1.81 -4.85
CA ASN A 37 9.02 2.38 -3.96
C ASN A 37 7.66 2.54 -4.68
N ARG A 38 7.65 2.97 -5.94
CA ARG A 38 6.41 3.06 -6.75
C ARG A 38 5.73 1.70 -6.89
N ARG A 39 6.48 0.64 -7.24
CA ARG A 39 5.93 -0.72 -7.37
C ARG A 39 5.35 -1.24 -6.06
N GLN A 40 6.01 -0.97 -4.93
CA GLN A 40 5.49 -1.33 -3.61
C GLN A 40 4.18 -0.61 -3.31
N ILE A 41 4.11 0.71 -3.55
CA ILE A 41 2.87 1.50 -3.39
C ILE A 41 1.73 0.88 -4.21
N THR A 42 1.95 0.60 -5.50
CA THR A 42 0.92 0.01 -6.37
C THR A 42 0.46 -1.36 -5.88
N ARG A 43 1.38 -2.21 -5.40
CA ARG A 43 1.02 -3.51 -4.83
C ARG A 43 0.11 -3.36 -3.61
N TYR A 44 0.48 -2.51 -2.65
CA TYR A 44 -0.34 -2.29 -1.45
C TYR A 44 -1.68 -1.59 -1.76
N GLN A 45 -1.75 -0.75 -2.79
CA GLN A 45 -3.02 -0.20 -3.27
C GLN A 45 -3.96 -1.29 -3.81
N GLN A 46 -3.43 -2.26 -4.56
CA GLN A 46 -4.22 -3.40 -5.05
C GLN A 46 -4.70 -4.28 -3.89
N GLU A 47 -3.85 -4.54 -2.90
CA GLU A 47 -4.21 -5.28 -1.69
C GLU A 47 -5.30 -4.55 -0.89
N LEU A 48 -5.20 -3.21 -0.76
CA LEU A 48 -6.19 -2.40 -0.05
C LEU A 48 -7.54 -2.44 -0.75
N SER A 49 -7.54 -2.30 -2.08
CA SER A 49 -8.75 -2.42 -2.89
C SER A 49 -9.44 -3.77 -2.68
N ARG A 50 -8.68 -4.88 -2.74
CA ARG A 50 -9.21 -6.23 -2.49
C ARG A 50 -9.77 -6.38 -1.07
N ALA A 51 -9.07 -5.88 -0.06
CA ALA A 51 -9.51 -5.94 1.33
C ALA A 51 -10.81 -5.15 1.57
N LEU A 52 -10.93 -3.96 0.98
CA LEU A 52 -12.15 -3.16 1.02
C LEU A 52 -13.33 -3.85 0.36
N ILE A 53 -13.13 -4.41 -0.85
CA ILE A 53 -14.16 -5.19 -1.55
C ILE A 53 -14.64 -6.35 -0.66
N GLN A 54 -13.72 -7.14 -0.10
CA GLN A 54 -14.08 -8.27 0.75
C GLN A 54 -14.83 -7.84 2.02
N ARG A 55 -14.46 -6.72 2.64
CA ARG A 55 -15.15 -6.16 3.81
C ARG A 55 -16.59 -5.78 3.49
N HIS A 56 -16.81 -5.10 2.36
CA HIS A 56 -18.15 -4.67 1.96
C HIS A 56 -19.03 -5.80 1.41
N LEU A 57 -18.43 -6.85 0.83
CA LEU A 57 -19.17 -8.06 0.43
C LEU A 57 -19.58 -8.94 1.62
N ARG A 58 -18.87 -8.85 2.75
CA ARG A 58 -19.19 -9.60 3.99
C ARG A 58 -20.17 -8.88 4.91
N ALA A 59 -20.49 -7.60 4.66
CA ALA A 59 -21.52 -6.91 5.40
C ALA A 59 -22.89 -7.40 4.89
N PRO A 60 -23.72 -8.09 5.71
CA PRO A 60 -25.12 -8.28 5.34
C PRO A 60 -25.80 -6.91 5.27
N ALA A 61 -26.74 -6.76 4.33
CA ALA A 61 -27.64 -5.62 4.26
C ALA A 61 -28.48 -5.49 5.53
#